data_AF-A0A8S3SE61-F1
#
_entry.id   AF-A0A8S3SE61-F1
#
_cell.length_a   1.000
_cell.length_b   1.000
_cell.length_c   1.000
_cell.angle_alpha   90.00
_cell.angle_beta   90.00
_cell.angle_gamma   90.00
#
_symmetry.space_group_name_H-M   'P 1'
#
loop_
_entity.id
_entity.type
_entity.pdbx_description
1 polymer ?
#
loop_
_entity_poly.entity_id
_entity_poly.type
_entity_poly.pdbx_seq_one_letter_code
_entity_poly.pdbx_strand_id
1 'polypeptide(L)'
;MIKRQDLYKLWEQKNFKQILPTEDLRKFLIEVLIHLDILVEPKQYSGSDGSTDFFLVPCMIKEEAPSSFYPTEQIDGKTICLSYRLKKSSVPAALLFKLIGSALNILPIKETDGRPCLYYKAAAFYVNDDNECRIHMDGNRIIIALINKTSILEISPDIATSIQECLTLT
;
A
#
# COMPACT_ATOMS: atom_id res chain seq x y z
N MET A 1 1.01 4.45 10.35
CA MET A 1 0.51 5.64 9.63
C MET A 1 0.57 6.82 10.58
N ILE A 2 0.83 8.04 10.09
CA ILE A 2 0.87 9.26 10.91
C ILE A 2 -0.24 10.20 10.45
N LYS A 3 -1.04 10.75 11.36
CA LYS A 3 -2.04 11.76 10.99
C LYS A 3 -1.34 13.07 10.64
N ARG A 4 -1.89 13.80 9.67
CA ARG A 4 -1.38 15.11 9.25
C ARG A 4 -1.29 16.10 10.43
N GLN A 5 -2.29 16.09 11.31
CA GLN A 5 -2.29 16.91 12.52
C GLN A 5 -1.15 16.56 13.49
N ASP A 6 -0.80 15.28 13.63
CA ASP A 6 0.27 14.86 14.52
C ASP A 6 1.64 15.29 13.99
N LEU A 7 1.82 15.28 12.67
CA LEU A 7 3.00 15.84 12.00
C LEU A 7 3.13 17.35 12.25
N TYR A 8 2.03 18.09 12.13
CA TYR A 8 2.03 19.53 12.40
C TYR A 8 2.35 19.85 13.86
N LYS A 9 1.78 19.12 14.83
CA LYS A 9 2.11 19.25 16.25
C LYS A 9 3.60 19.00 16.52
N LEU A 10 4.20 18.04 15.81
CA LEU A 10 5.63 17.77 15.93
C LEU A 10 6.48 18.97 15.48
N TRP A 11 6.05 19.69 14.46
CA TRP A 11 6.74 20.89 13.96
C TRP A 11 6.53 22.15 14.81
N GLU A 12 5.56 22.15 15.72
CA GLU A 12 5.39 23.22 16.71
C GLU A 12 6.43 23.15 17.84
N GLN A 13 7.13 22.03 17.99
CA GLN A 13 8.18 21.88 18.99
C GLN A 13 9.34 22.86 18.73
N LYS A 14 9.96 23.33 19.82
CA LYS A 14 10.98 24.40 19.81
C LYS A 14 12.10 24.18 18.77
N ASN A 15 12.53 22.92 18.59
CA ASN A 15 13.61 22.56 17.68
C ASN A 15 13.22 22.72 16.20
N PHE A 16 11.96 22.47 15.84
CA PHE A 16 11.46 22.59 14.47
C PHE A 16 10.94 23.98 14.17
N LYS A 17 10.43 24.70 15.16
CA LYS A 17 9.84 26.03 14.99
C LYS A 17 10.82 27.06 14.41
N GLN A 18 12.12 26.90 14.68
CA GLN A 18 13.17 27.75 14.11
C GLN A 18 13.50 27.42 12.65
N ILE A 19 13.29 26.17 12.23
CA ILE A 19 13.63 25.65 10.89
C ILE A 19 12.42 25.73 9.95
N LEU A 20 11.21 25.56 10.50
CA LEU A 20 9.92 25.55 9.80
C LEU A 20 8.98 26.65 10.31
N PRO A 21 9.37 27.94 10.19
CA PRO A 21 8.65 29.05 10.79
C PRO A 21 7.29 29.35 10.15
N THR A 22 7.09 29.03 8.87
CA THR A 22 5.88 29.37 8.11
C THR A 22 5.10 28.13 7.68
N GLU A 23 3.79 28.27 7.47
CA GLU A 23 2.96 27.19 6.93
C GLU A 23 3.35 26.79 5.50
N ASP A 24 3.72 27.75 4.65
CA ASP A 24 4.12 27.46 3.27
C ASP A 24 5.38 26.60 3.22
N LEU A 25 6.36 26.85 4.09
CA LEU A 25 7.57 26.02 4.15
C LEU A 25 7.26 24.62 4.68
N ARG A 26 6.31 24.48 5.60
CA ARG A 26 5.83 23.17 6.07
C ARG A 26 5.15 22.39 4.95
N LYS A 27 4.29 23.03 4.16
CA LYS A 27 3.64 22.42 2.97
C LYS A 27 4.68 21.99 1.94
N PHE A 28 5.63 22.87 1.61
CA PHE A 28 6.74 22.54 0.71
C PHE A 28 7.57 21.35 1.21
N LEU A 29 7.87 21.28 2.51
CA LEU A 29 8.59 20.15 3.08
C LEU A 29 7.80 18.84 2.94
N ILE A 30 6.47 18.85 3.12
CA ILE A 30 5.63 17.67 2.87
C ILE A 30 5.81 17.18 1.44
N GLU A 31 5.73 18.10 0.46
CA GLU A 31 5.91 17.75 -0.96
C GLU A 31 7.29 17.14 -1.22
N VAL A 32 8.35 17.69 -0.61
CA VAL A 32 9.70 17.13 -0.70
C VAL A 32 9.77 15.74 -0.08
N LEU A 33 9.18 15.52 1.09
CA LEU A 33 9.18 14.22 1.75
C LEU A 33 8.41 13.16 0.96
N ILE A 34 7.33 13.56 0.27
CA ILE A 34 6.59 12.70 -0.65
C ILE A 34 7.44 12.39 -1.89
N HIS A 35 8.07 13.41 -2.48
CA HIS A 35 8.92 13.26 -3.65
C HIS A 35 10.13 12.34 -3.39
N LEU A 36 10.67 12.37 -2.18
CA LEU A 36 11.78 11.53 -1.73
C LEU A 36 11.35 10.16 -1.19
N ASP A 37 10.07 9.80 -1.30
CA ASP A 37 9.52 8.52 -0.86
C ASP A 37 9.66 8.24 0.65
N ILE A 38 9.87 9.30 1.44
CA ILE A 38 9.93 9.23 2.90
C ILE A 38 8.49 9.14 3.45
N LEU A 39 7.60 9.91 2.86
CA LEU A 39 6.16 9.85 3.08
C LEU A 39 5.48 9.34 1.82
N VAL A 40 4.41 8.59 2.01
CA VAL A 40 3.49 8.24 0.93
C VAL A 40 2.14 8.82 1.33
N GLU A 41 1.63 9.72 0.50
CA GLU A 41 0.31 10.33 0.67
C GLU A 41 -0.71 9.52 -0.14
N PRO A 42 -1.65 8.84 0.53
CA PRO A 42 -2.79 8.27 -0.17
C PRO A 42 -3.68 9.40 -0.72
N LYS A 43 -4.06 9.31 -1.99
CA LYS A 43 -5.02 10.19 -2.65
C LYS A 43 -6.40 9.52 -2.68
N GLN A 44 -7.44 10.17 -2.20
CA GLN A 44 -8.82 9.66 -2.29
C GLN A 44 -9.51 10.25 -3.53
N TYR A 45 -9.94 9.41 -4.45
CA TYR A 45 -10.65 9.87 -5.67
C TYR A 45 -12.15 10.12 -5.47
N SER A 46 -12.69 9.87 -4.27
CA SER A 46 -14.13 9.94 -3.98
C SER A 46 -14.61 11.25 -3.34
N GLY A 47 -13.73 12.26 -3.16
CA GLY A 47 -14.08 13.53 -2.50
C GLY A 47 -13.46 14.75 -3.21
N SER A 48 -14.09 15.91 -3.06
CA SER A 48 -13.77 17.17 -3.77
C SER A 48 -12.36 17.72 -3.54
N ASP A 49 -11.64 17.24 -2.52
CA ASP A 49 -10.29 17.72 -2.16
C ASP A 49 -9.17 16.66 -2.30
N GLY A 50 -9.48 15.42 -2.69
CA GLY A 50 -8.48 14.42 -3.09
C GLY A 50 -7.50 13.92 -2.03
N SER A 51 -7.40 14.57 -0.87
CA SER A 51 -6.34 14.36 0.12
C SER A 51 -6.81 13.57 1.33
N THR A 52 -5.96 12.67 1.82
CA THR A 52 -6.20 11.94 3.07
C THR A 52 -5.59 12.66 4.27
N ASP A 53 -6.19 12.42 5.45
CA ASP A 53 -5.76 13.00 6.73
C ASP A 53 -4.52 12.31 7.33
N PHE A 54 -3.89 11.38 6.61
CA PHE A 54 -2.75 10.62 7.10
C PHE A 54 -1.70 10.37 6.01
N PHE A 55 -0.48 10.13 6.46
CA PHE A 55 0.62 9.66 5.63
C PHE A 55 1.02 8.24 6.03
N LEU A 56 1.38 7.46 5.02
CA LEU A 56 2.11 6.22 5.19
C LEU A 56 3.60 6.54 5.30
N VAL A 57 4.26 5.96 6.30
CA VAL A 57 5.70 6.17 6.55
C VAL A 57 6.40 4.82 6.46
N PRO A 58 6.94 4.45 5.30
CA PRO A 58 7.50 3.12 5.03
C PRO A 58 8.47 2.63 6.11
N CYS A 59 9.40 3.49 6.54
CA CYS A 59 10.43 3.14 7.52
C CYS A 59 9.91 2.89 8.94
N MET A 60 8.66 3.26 9.23
CA MET A 60 8.03 2.98 10.53
C MET A 60 7.34 1.61 10.57
N ILE A 61 7.19 0.94 9.43
CA ILE A 61 6.54 -0.36 9.33
C ILE A 61 7.61 -1.44 9.44
N LYS A 62 7.66 -2.09 10.60
CA LYS A 62 8.70 -3.06 10.95
C LYS A 62 8.16 -4.47 11.18
N GLU A 63 6.85 -4.59 11.31
CA GLU A 63 6.20 -5.88 11.55
C GLU A 63 6.26 -6.73 10.28
N GLU A 64 6.78 -7.95 10.41
CA GLU A 64 6.74 -8.94 9.33
C GLU A 64 5.35 -9.58 9.26
N ALA A 65 4.91 -9.92 8.06
CA ALA A 65 3.62 -10.59 7.91
C ALA A 65 3.71 -12.02 8.48
N PRO A 66 2.65 -12.52 9.14
CA PRO A 66 2.61 -13.91 9.58
C PRO A 66 2.68 -14.85 8.36
N SER A 67 3.19 -16.06 8.53
CA SER A 67 3.31 -17.03 7.42
C SER A 67 1.97 -17.31 6.72
N SER A 68 0.85 -17.29 7.46
CA SER A 68 -0.52 -17.42 6.96
C SER A 68 -0.98 -16.28 6.05
N PHE A 69 -0.26 -15.16 6.04
CA PHE A 69 -0.54 -14.04 5.15
C PHE A 69 -0.17 -14.38 3.70
N TYR A 70 0.88 -15.17 3.51
CA TYR A 70 1.34 -15.49 2.17
C TYR A 70 0.43 -16.55 1.56
N PRO A 71 -0.13 -16.33 0.37
CA PRO A 71 -0.86 -17.37 -0.33
C PRO A 71 0.07 -18.56 -0.51
N THR A 72 -0.30 -19.72 0.01
CA THR A 72 0.41 -20.96 -0.28
C THR A 72 0.40 -21.16 -1.78
N GLU A 73 1.57 -21.28 -2.41
CA GLU A 73 1.75 -21.45 -3.86
C GLU A 73 1.01 -22.68 -4.45
N GLN A 74 0.36 -23.48 -3.60
CA GLN A 74 -0.51 -24.58 -3.98
C GLN A 74 -1.97 -24.11 -4.07
N ILE A 75 -2.40 -23.78 -5.29
CA ILE A 75 -3.69 -24.17 -5.91
C ILE A 75 -4.84 -24.30 -4.89
N ASP A 76 -5.20 -23.21 -4.20
CA ASP A 76 -6.33 -23.23 -3.25
C ASP A 76 -7.68 -23.13 -3.98
N GLY A 77 -7.67 -22.98 -5.31
CA GLY A 77 -8.84 -22.78 -6.13
C GLY A 77 -9.58 -21.49 -5.81
N LYS A 78 -8.93 -20.53 -5.13
CA LYS A 78 -9.51 -19.28 -4.63
C LYS A 78 -8.72 -18.04 -5.02
N THR A 79 -7.48 -18.22 -5.48
CA THR A 79 -6.52 -17.14 -5.68
C THR A 79 -6.09 -16.98 -7.14
N ILE A 80 -6.12 -15.74 -7.65
CA ILE A 80 -5.43 -15.32 -8.88
C ILE A 80 -4.16 -14.56 -8.47
N CYS A 81 -3.00 -15.01 -8.94
CA CYS A 81 -1.71 -14.39 -8.63
C CYS A 81 -1.06 -13.77 -9.88
N LEU A 82 -0.60 -12.53 -9.72
CA LEU A 82 0.31 -11.85 -10.63
C LEU A 82 1.66 -11.70 -9.94
N SER A 83 2.74 -12.13 -10.61
CA SER A 83 4.10 -12.00 -10.09
C SER A 83 4.97 -11.21 -11.07
N TYR A 84 5.47 -10.06 -10.62
CA TYR A 84 6.42 -9.25 -11.38
C TYR A 84 7.84 -9.47 -10.85
N ARG A 85 8.69 -10.07 -11.68
CA ARG A 85 10.10 -10.33 -11.36
C ARG A 85 10.98 -9.19 -11.85
N LEU A 86 11.71 -8.56 -10.94
CA LEU A 86 12.68 -7.53 -11.30
C LEU A 86 13.97 -8.16 -11.82
N LYS A 87 14.62 -7.48 -12.77
CA LYS A 87 15.95 -7.86 -13.27
C LYS A 87 17.04 -7.76 -12.18
N LYS A 88 16.83 -6.91 -11.18
CA LYS A 88 17.75 -6.74 -10.04
C LYS A 88 17.62 -7.89 -9.04
N SER A 89 18.65 -8.06 -8.20
CA SER A 89 18.71 -9.11 -7.16
C SER A 89 17.73 -8.88 -6.01
N SER A 90 17.26 -7.64 -5.83
CA SER A 90 16.27 -7.29 -4.82
C SER A 90 15.32 -6.18 -5.30
N VAL A 91 14.11 -6.18 -4.75
CA VAL A 91 13.15 -5.10 -4.90
C VAL A 91 13.51 -3.99 -3.91
N PRO A 92 13.66 -2.72 -4.36
CA PRO A 92 13.79 -1.60 -3.43
C PRO A 92 12.53 -1.48 -2.57
N ALA A 93 12.69 -1.40 -1.25
CA ALA A 93 11.55 -1.32 -0.33
C ALA A 93 10.60 -0.14 -0.67
N ALA A 94 11.16 1.01 -1.06
CA ALA A 94 10.39 2.18 -1.48
C ALA A 94 9.43 1.88 -2.64
N LEU A 95 9.80 1.00 -3.58
CA LEU A 95 8.93 0.62 -4.70
C LEU A 95 7.68 -0.12 -4.23
N LEU A 96 7.83 -1.06 -3.29
CA LEU A 96 6.70 -1.79 -2.72
C LEU A 96 5.75 -0.83 -2.00
N PHE A 97 6.28 0.07 -1.17
CA PHE A 97 5.43 1.00 -0.42
C PHE A 97 4.76 2.05 -1.30
N LYS A 98 5.35 2.42 -2.44
CA LYS A 98 4.64 3.20 -3.47
C LYS A 98 3.43 2.45 -3.99
N LEU A 99 3.61 1.19 -4.34
CA LEU A 99 2.53 0.36 -4.86
C LEU A 99 1.42 0.18 -3.81
N ILE A 100 1.79 -0.09 -2.55
CA ILE A 100 0.85 -0.15 -1.41
C ILE A 100 0.12 1.18 -1.25
N GLY A 101 0.84 2.31 -1.30
CA GLY A 101 0.25 3.64 -1.26
C GLY A 101 -0.74 3.91 -2.38
N SER A 102 -0.42 3.50 -3.61
CA SER A 102 -1.34 3.58 -4.73
C SER A 102 -2.57 2.69 -4.53
N ALA A 103 -2.41 1.49 -3.95
CA ALA A 103 -3.52 0.60 -3.67
C ALA A 103 -4.45 1.15 -2.57
N LEU A 104 -3.91 1.80 -1.52
CA LEU A 104 -4.68 2.47 -0.47
C LEU A 104 -5.63 3.55 -1.01
N ASN A 105 -5.40 4.05 -2.22
CA ASN A 105 -6.24 5.07 -2.87
C ASN A 105 -7.51 4.51 -3.49
N ILE A 106 -7.48 3.22 -3.80
CA ILE A 106 -8.51 2.54 -4.57
C ILE A 106 -9.25 1.55 -3.66
N LEU A 107 -8.49 0.87 -2.80
CA LEU A 107 -8.98 -0.22 -1.96
C LEU A 107 -8.76 0.11 -0.49
N PRO A 108 -9.79 -0.04 0.37
CA PRO A 108 -9.61 0.11 1.80
C PRO A 108 -8.69 -0.98 2.33
N ILE A 109 -7.80 -0.60 3.24
CA ILE A 109 -6.89 -1.55 3.89
C ILE A 109 -7.70 -2.58 4.69
N LYS A 110 -7.27 -3.85 4.64
CA LYS A 110 -7.85 -4.90 5.46
C LYS A 110 -7.47 -4.67 6.93
N GLU A 111 -8.41 -4.90 7.83
CA GLU A 111 -8.16 -4.89 9.27
C GLU A 111 -8.45 -6.26 9.87
N THR A 112 -7.65 -6.66 10.86
CA THR A 112 -7.86 -7.88 11.65
C THR A 112 -7.62 -7.53 13.12
N ASP A 113 -8.60 -7.81 13.97
CA ASP A 113 -8.60 -7.43 15.40
C ASP A 113 -8.32 -5.93 15.64
N GLY A 114 -8.87 -5.08 14.77
CA GLY A 114 -8.70 -3.63 14.81
C GLY A 114 -7.31 -3.14 14.41
N ARG A 115 -6.47 -4.01 13.81
CA ARG A 115 -5.15 -3.65 13.30
C ARG A 115 -5.12 -3.69 11.77
N PRO A 116 -4.54 -2.68 11.11
CA PRO A 116 -4.35 -2.72 9.67
C PRO A 116 -3.38 -3.83 9.29
N CYS A 117 -3.75 -4.64 8.30
CA CYS A 117 -2.91 -5.67 7.70
C CYS A 117 -1.86 -5.04 6.79
N LEU A 118 -0.91 -4.31 7.38
CA LEU A 118 0.18 -3.59 6.75
C LEU A 118 1.49 -3.94 7.44
N TYR A 119 2.38 -4.54 6.67
CA TYR A 119 3.62 -5.16 7.11
C TYR A 119 4.80 -4.63 6.30
N TYR A 120 6.02 -4.89 6.77
CA TYR A 120 7.26 -4.38 6.17
C TYR A 120 7.38 -4.76 4.68
N LYS A 121 6.84 -5.91 4.29
CA LYS A 121 6.90 -6.44 2.93
C LYS A 121 5.55 -6.84 2.36
N ALA A 122 4.46 -6.40 2.98
CA ALA A 122 3.14 -6.83 2.56
C ALA A 122 2.03 -5.89 3.00
N ALA A 123 0.91 -5.89 2.27
CA ALA A 123 -0.33 -5.28 2.69
C ALA A 123 -1.53 -6.07 2.13
N ALA A 124 -2.63 -6.11 2.86
CA ALA A 124 -3.90 -6.65 2.41
C ALA A 124 -4.97 -5.56 2.34
N PHE A 125 -5.87 -5.69 1.37
CA PHE A 125 -6.91 -4.73 1.05
C PHE A 125 -8.23 -5.45 0.80
N TYR A 126 -9.35 -4.84 1.17
CA TYR A 126 -10.66 -5.30 0.76
C TYR A 126 -10.95 -4.85 -0.67
N VAL A 127 -11.40 -5.78 -1.51
CA VAL A 127 -11.96 -5.46 -2.84
C VAL A 127 -13.48 -5.38 -2.74
N ASN A 128 -14.08 -6.35 -2.05
CA ASN A 128 -15.47 -6.34 -1.62
C ASN A 128 -15.62 -7.31 -0.43
N ASP A 129 -16.86 -7.67 -0.07
CA ASP A 129 -17.13 -8.56 1.06
C ASP A 129 -16.53 -9.96 0.90
N ASP A 130 -16.33 -10.43 -0.33
CA ASP A 130 -15.88 -11.80 -0.63
C ASP A 130 -14.47 -11.87 -1.20
N ASN A 131 -13.92 -10.73 -1.62
CA ASN A 131 -12.64 -10.65 -2.32
C ASN A 131 -11.68 -9.71 -1.60
N GLU A 132 -10.43 -10.13 -1.51
CA GLU A 132 -9.33 -9.32 -0.98
C GLU A 132 -8.14 -9.32 -1.92
N CYS A 133 -7.39 -8.23 -1.91
CA CYS A 133 -6.15 -8.08 -2.65
C CYS A 133 -4.99 -8.08 -1.66
N ARG A 134 -3.98 -8.93 -1.88
CA ARG A 134 -2.73 -8.94 -1.11
C ARG A 134 -1.58 -8.54 -2.02
N ILE A 135 -0.81 -7.57 -1.58
CA ILE A 135 0.44 -7.16 -2.24
C ILE A 135 1.57 -7.55 -1.32
N HIS A 136 2.56 -8.29 -1.81
CA HIS A 136 3.74 -8.63 -1.02
C HIS A 136 5.00 -8.75 -1.87
N MET A 137 6.14 -8.74 -1.19
CA MET A 137 7.44 -8.88 -1.80
C MET A 137 8.10 -10.18 -1.33
N ASP A 138 8.55 -10.98 -2.29
CA ASP A 138 9.34 -12.19 -2.05
C ASP A 138 10.61 -12.16 -2.92
N GLY A 139 11.77 -12.06 -2.26
CA GLY A 139 13.07 -11.88 -2.91
C GLY A 139 13.11 -10.70 -3.89
N ASN A 140 13.17 -11.00 -5.18
CA ASN A 140 13.15 -10.01 -6.26
C ASN A 140 11.82 -9.93 -7.02
N ARG A 141 10.74 -10.44 -6.42
CA ARG A 141 9.39 -10.42 -6.99
C ARG A 141 8.47 -9.53 -6.16
N ILE A 142 7.60 -8.83 -6.86
CA ILE A 142 6.39 -8.23 -6.28
C ILE A 142 5.24 -9.12 -6.72
N ILE A 143 4.47 -9.61 -5.75
CA ILE A 143 3.34 -10.50 -5.97
C ILE A 143 2.06 -9.76 -5.56
N ILE A 144 1.09 -9.77 -6.46
CA ILE A 144 -0.26 -9.27 -6.23
C ILE A 144 -1.19 -10.47 -6.34
N ALA A 145 -1.92 -10.77 -5.26
CA ALA A 145 -2.85 -11.88 -5.20
C ALA A 145 -4.26 -11.36 -4.97
N LEU A 146 -5.19 -11.72 -5.84
CA LEU A 146 -6.62 -11.51 -5.65
C LEU A 146 -7.22 -12.81 -5.13
N ILE A 147 -7.81 -12.77 -3.94
CA ILE A 147 -8.25 -13.95 -3.19
C ILE A 147 -9.74 -13.84 -2.94
N ASN A 148 -10.49 -14.87 -3.32
CA ASN A 148 -11.89 -15.01 -2.95
C ASN A 148 -12.05 -15.91 -1.71
N LYS A 149 -12.99 -15.63 -0.82
CA LYS A 149 -13.26 -16.45 0.37
C LYS A 149 -13.70 -17.88 0.01
N THR A 150 -14.41 -18.03 -1.10
CA THR A 150 -15.10 -19.26 -1.51
C THR A 150 -14.41 -19.96 -2.67
N SER A 151 -14.27 -19.31 -3.82
CA SER A 151 -13.75 -19.90 -5.06
C SER A 151 -13.25 -18.85 -6.05
N ILE A 152 -12.25 -19.20 -6.85
CA ILE A 152 -11.69 -18.39 -7.94
C ILE A 152 -12.72 -18.09 -9.04
N LEU A 153 -13.73 -18.96 -9.18
CA LEU A 153 -14.82 -18.81 -10.17
C LEU A 153 -15.78 -17.66 -9.81
N GLU A 154 -15.80 -17.26 -8.54
CA GLU A 154 -16.62 -16.14 -8.04
C GLU A 154 -15.89 -14.79 -8.14
N ILE A 155 -14.64 -14.81 -8.63
CA ILE A 155 -13.93 -13.57 -8.98
C ILE A 155 -14.51 -13.06 -10.28
N SER A 156 -15.05 -11.84 -10.26
CA SER A 156 -15.65 -11.21 -11.45
C SER A 156 -14.72 -11.33 -12.66
N PRO A 157 -15.21 -11.84 -13.81
CA PRO A 157 -14.45 -11.94 -15.04
C PRO A 157 -13.86 -10.60 -15.49
N ASP A 158 -14.51 -9.47 -15.21
CA ASP A 158 -14.00 -8.15 -15.59
C ASP A 158 -12.71 -7.80 -14.82
N ILE A 159 -12.64 -8.20 -13.55
CA ILE A 159 -11.45 -8.00 -12.71
C ILE A 159 -10.33 -8.93 -13.17
N ALA A 160 -10.66 -10.19 -13.46
CA ALA A 160 -9.70 -11.16 -13.99
C ALA A 160 -9.17 -10.74 -15.38
N THR A 161 -10.04 -10.23 -16.25
CA THR A 161 -9.70 -9.77 -17.59
C THR A 161 -8.84 -8.51 -17.54
N SER A 162 -9.14 -7.55 -16.66
CA SER A 162 -8.29 -6.36 -16.48
C SER A 162 -6.87 -6.74 -16.05
N ILE A 163 -6.73 -7.76 -15.18
CA ILE A 163 -5.42 -8.30 -14.79
C ILE A 163 -4.75 -9.00 -15.98
N GLN A 164 -5.50 -9.74 -16.79
CA GLN A 164 -4.98 -10.44 -17.97
C GLN A 164 -4.57 -9.48 -19.10
N GLU A 165 -5.30 -8.39 -19.32
CA GLU A 165 -4.95 -7.34 -20.29
C GLU A 165 -3.67 -6.61 -19.88
N CYS A 166 -3.46 -6.38 -18.58
CA CYS A 166 -2.19 -5.88 -18.06
C CYS A 166 -1.02 -6.86 -18.28
N LEU A 167 -1.31 -8.16 -18.46
CA LEU A 167 -0.31 -9.21 -18.67
C LEU A 167 0.00 -9.48 -20.15
N THR A 168 -0.91 -9.19 -21.07
CA THR A 168 -0.75 -9.46 -22.51
C THR A 168 -0.21 -8.27 -23.31
N LEU A 169 -0.17 -7.06 -22.73
CA LEU A 169 0.52 -5.90 -23.32
C LEU A 169 2.05 -6.02 -23.12
N THR A 170 2.66 -6.97 -23.82
CA THR A 170 4.12 -7.08 -24.03
C THR A 170 4.43 -7.30 -25.50
#